data_AF-A0A293LC53-F1
#
_entry.id   AF-A0A293LC53-F1
#
_cell.length_a   1.000
_cell.length_b   1.000
_cell.length_c   1.000
_cell.angle_alpha   90.00
_cell.angle_beta   90.00
_cell.angle_gamma   90.00
#
_symmetry.space_group_name_H-M   'P 1'
#
loop_
_entity.id
_entity.type
_entity.pdbx_description
1 polymer ?
#
loop_
_entity_poly.entity_id
_entity_poly.type
_entity_poly.pdbx_seq_one_letter_code
_entity_poly.pdbx_strand_id
1 'polypeptide(L)'
;MWPGGILRLGTNRITANTGPTSPLKGSATTTTPARKDFGRRAASSSWDRNYFSGERGVRIDFISIHEKGNASVSDILEKERAALATVTTRFPSLGSKKCINDEADPLVSWSRPETWRADATYAAMLARLVALKMKNTSSCPAMSNDNGFLSYPPHQFTQRTLAARFQLNHSSPVHSVLVRKPVHAVLGLLSNLGPALLRTRLVGASSTAHLDVIATRHHTGALAVLVVLSNESTWEPGHGAQVTVRLQPSLQNVSWTAFHLDNGVATNPYAVWVRQGCPAYPTRSQLAQMRGAQEPRLVALSAPSLTFPLPSAVLLVACPMEQSLGPVPRGLRVTIVAPGRGILYWTPGRVQPCTMYDVLFASVQNGPRVKLGGPVMFPVFFIDCDEPGPISLPLPFKLL
;
A
#
# COMPACT_ATOMS: atom_id res chain seq x y z
N MET A 1 44.56 34.16 -0.38
CA MET A 1 45.28 33.07 -1.09
C MET A 1 44.58 31.75 -0.77
N TRP A 2 43.70 31.28 -1.66
CA TRP A 2 43.55 29.84 -1.92
C TRP A 2 44.69 29.45 -2.88
N PRO A 3 45.12 28.17 -3.03
CA PRO A 3 44.27 26.97 -2.96
C PRO A 3 44.93 25.70 -2.36
N GLY A 4 44.14 24.64 -2.22
CA GLY A 4 44.66 23.30 -1.94
C GLY A 4 43.58 22.23 -1.70
N GLY A 5 42.57 22.14 -2.59
CA GLY A 5 41.58 21.06 -2.57
C GLY A 5 42.12 19.79 -3.23
N ILE A 6 41.97 18.64 -2.57
CA ILE A 6 42.26 17.32 -3.16
C ILE A 6 40.98 16.81 -3.82
N LEU A 7 40.97 16.85 -5.15
CA LEU A 7 39.98 16.26 -6.04
C LEU A 7 40.33 14.77 -6.20
N ARG A 8 39.53 13.85 -5.63
CA ARG A 8 39.58 12.43 -6.01
C ARG A 8 38.75 12.23 -7.27
N LEU A 9 39.43 12.06 -8.41
CA LEU A 9 38.84 11.65 -9.68
C LEU A 9 38.50 10.16 -9.61
N GLY A 10 37.25 9.85 -9.30
CA GLY A 10 36.66 8.56 -9.61
C GLY A 10 36.35 8.52 -11.11
N THR A 11 36.95 7.56 -11.82
CA THR A 11 36.71 7.30 -13.23
C THR A 11 35.26 6.85 -13.45
N ASN A 12 34.35 7.79 -13.66
CA ASN A 12 33.02 7.48 -14.19
C ASN A 12 33.17 7.21 -15.69
N ARG A 13 33.28 5.93 -16.06
CA ARG A 13 32.78 5.47 -17.36
C ARG A 13 31.27 5.74 -17.37
N ILE A 14 30.86 6.87 -17.93
CA ILE A 14 29.48 7.08 -18.36
C ILE A 14 29.32 6.33 -19.69
N THR A 15 29.12 5.03 -19.60
CA THR A 15 28.34 4.26 -20.57
C THR A 15 26.98 4.08 -19.88
N ALA A 16 25.84 4.49 -20.42
CA ALA A 16 25.40 4.35 -21.78
C ALA A 16 24.31 5.38 -22.12
N ASN A 17 24.24 5.66 -23.42
CA ASN A 17 23.03 6.05 -24.11
C ASN A 17 21.95 4.98 -23.80
N THR A 18 21.17 5.16 -22.74
CA THR A 18 19.99 4.32 -22.48
C THR A 18 19.07 4.56 -23.67
N GLY A 19 18.69 3.50 -24.40
CA GLY A 19 17.96 3.63 -25.66
C GLY A 19 16.74 4.56 -25.59
N PRO A 20 16.22 5.02 -26.74
CA PRO A 20 15.17 6.06 -26.82
C PRO A 20 13.87 5.70 -26.10
N THR A 21 13.71 4.46 -25.63
CA THR A 21 12.54 3.93 -24.95
C THR A 21 12.50 4.20 -23.44
N SER A 22 13.60 4.62 -22.80
CA SER A 22 13.60 4.93 -21.36
C SER A 22 12.77 6.19 -21.08
N PRO A 23 11.72 6.15 -20.24
CA PRO A 23 10.86 7.31 -20.01
C PRO A 23 11.55 8.42 -19.20
N LEU A 24 11.37 9.67 -19.63
CA LEU A 24 11.89 10.90 -19.05
C LEU A 24 10.76 11.75 -18.45
N LYS A 25 10.99 12.19 -17.21
CA LYS A 25 10.03 12.94 -16.37
C LYS A 25 10.06 14.44 -16.67
N GLY A 26 8.87 15.04 -16.80
CA GLY A 26 8.64 16.46 -16.56
C GLY A 26 8.20 16.69 -15.12
N SER A 27 8.85 17.62 -14.40
CA SER A 27 8.55 17.90 -12.99
C SER A 27 7.69 19.16 -12.87
N ALA A 28 6.47 19.02 -12.35
CA ALA A 28 5.61 20.10 -11.91
C ALA A 28 5.50 20.03 -10.38
N THR A 29 6.56 20.44 -9.68
CA THR A 29 6.57 20.49 -8.20
C THR A 29 5.48 21.44 -7.70
N THR A 30 4.66 20.96 -6.75
CA THR A 30 3.66 21.70 -5.94
C THR A 30 3.23 23.06 -6.51
N THR A 31 2.04 23.09 -7.10
CA THR A 31 1.47 24.30 -7.74
C THR A 31 0.86 25.30 -6.75
N THR A 32 1.52 25.52 -5.61
CA THR A 32 1.26 26.76 -4.88
C THR A 32 1.70 27.93 -5.79
N PRO A 33 0.95 29.04 -5.91
CA PRO A 33 1.25 30.15 -6.85
C PRO A 33 2.65 30.79 -6.69
N ALA A 34 3.45 30.36 -5.72
CA ALA A 34 4.71 30.96 -5.30
C ALA A 34 5.99 30.20 -5.71
N ARG A 35 5.95 28.98 -6.29
CA ARG A 35 7.20 28.31 -6.72
C ARG A 35 7.55 28.63 -8.18
N LYS A 36 8.55 29.49 -8.34
CA LYS A 36 9.12 30.07 -9.57
C LYS A 36 9.69 29.04 -10.58
N ASP A 37 9.71 27.76 -10.27
CA ASP A 37 10.54 26.78 -11.00
C ASP A 37 9.86 26.14 -12.21
N PHE A 38 8.54 25.97 -12.20
CA PHE A 38 7.85 25.43 -13.39
C PHE A 38 7.68 26.52 -14.46
N GLY A 39 7.33 27.75 -14.04
CA GLY A 39 7.24 28.91 -14.91
C GLY A 39 8.57 29.31 -15.54
N ARG A 40 9.71 29.20 -14.83
CA ARG A 40 11.04 29.46 -15.41
C ARG A 40 11.52 28.38 -16.37
N ARG A 41 11.16 27.11 -16.14
CA ARG A 41 11.60 25.98 -16.98
C ARG A 41 10.91 25.89 -18.33
N ALA A 42 9.75 26.51 -18.49
CA ALA A 42 8.97 26.38 -19.71
C ALA A 42 8.63 27.73 -20.40
N ALA A 43 9.09 28.88 -19.86
CA ALA A 43 8.77 30.21 -20.41
C ALA A 43 9.97 31.15 -20.62
N SER A 44 11.21 30.65 -20.62
CA SER A 44 12.37 31.49 -20.98
C SER A 44 13.02 31.03 -22.27
N SER A 45 13.16 31.96 -23.22
CA SER A 45 13.74 31.77 -24.57
C SER A 45 15.20 31.29 -24.58
N SER A 46 15.89 31.31 -23.43
CA SER A 46 17.23 30.75 -23.25
C SER A 46 17.26 29.26 -22.87
N TRP A 47 16.12 28.67 -22.50
CA TRP A 47 15.98 27.25 -22.15
C TRP A 47 15.04 26.47 -23.07
N ASP A 48 14.51 27.13 -24.11
CA ASP A 48 13.83 26.48 -25.23
C ASP A 48 14.75 25.58 -26.05
N ARG A 49 16.05 25.49 -25.72
CA ARG A 49 17.01 24.66 -26.42
C ARG A 49 17.62 23.62 -25.48
N ASN A 50 17.73 22.40 -25.99
CA ASN A 50 18.48 21.34 -25.34
C ASN A 50 19.94 21.79 -25.14
N TYR A 51 20.45 21.67 -23.91
CA TYR A 51 21.80 22.09 -23.56
C TYR A 51 22.89 21.39 -24.40
N PHE A 52 22.68 20.12 -24.75
CA PHE A 52 23.66 19.32 -25.48
C PHE A 52 23.52 19.43 -27.00
N SER A 53 22.29 19.34 -27.53
CA SER A 53 22.08 19.35 -28.98
C SER A 53 21.84 20.74 -29.56
N GLY A 54 21.51 21.74 -28.74
CA GLY A 54 21.09 23.08 -29.20
C GLY A 54 19.74 23.11 -29.92
N GLU A 55 19.12 21.95 -30.13
CA GLU A 55 17.79 21.81 -30.74
C GLU A 55 16.71 22.41 -29.86
N ARG A 56 15.62 22.89 -30.45
CA ARG A 56 14.50 23.42 -29.67
C ARG A 56 13.71 22.30 -28.98
N GLY A 57 13.42 22.47 -27.70
CA GLY A 57 12.65 21.56 -26.87
C GLY A 57 13.48 20.45 -26.22
N VAL A 58 12.90 19.84 -25.19
CA VAL A 58 13.44 18.65 -24.52
C VAL A 58 12.31 17.64 -24.39
N ARG A 59 12.64 16.35 -24.58
CA ARG A 59 11.69 15.25 -24.44
C ARG A 59 11.07 15.21 -23.04
N ILE A 60 9.74 15.13 -22.99
CA ILE A 60 8.94 14.88 -21.80
C ILE A 60 7.93 13.77 -22.14
N ASP A 61 7.96 12.64 -21.43
CA ASP A 61 7.03 11.53 -21.66
C ASP A 61 5.82 11.58 -20.74
N PHE A 62 6.00 12.10 -19.54
CA PHE A 62 4.94 12.27 -18.54
C PHE A 62 5.22 13.46 -17.63
N ILE A 63 4.17 13.96 -16.99
CA ILE A 63 4.21 14.98 -15.96
C ILE A 63 4.09 14.26 -14.60
N SER A 64 4.94 14.61 -13.65
CA SER A 64 4.65 14.28 -12.25
C SER A 64 4.43 15.54 -11.41
N ILE A 65 3.44 15.45 -10.53
CA ILE A 65 3.04 16.48 -9.57
C ILE A 65 3.07 15.91 -8.16
N HIS A 66 3.17 16.80 -7.17
CA HIS A 66 3.16 16.46 -5.75
C HIS A 66 2.00 17.16 -5.07
N GLU A 67 0.80 16.64 -5.23
CA GLU A 67 -0.38 17.24 -4.60
C GLU A 67 -0.83 16.39 -3.41
N LYS A 68 -0.74 16.99 -2.22
CA LYS A 68 -1.12 16.40 -0.94
C LYS A 68 -2.40 17.01 -0.42
N GLY A 69 -3.11 16.25 0.39
CA GLY A 69 -4.32 16.70 1.05
C GLY A 69 -4.02 17.64 2.23
N ASN A 70 -5.08 18.04 2.90
CA ASN A 70 -5.04 18.64 4.23
C ASN A 70 -5.74 17.72 5.24
N ALA A 71 -5.26 16.48 5.32
CA ALA A 71 -5.95 15.34 5.95
C ALA A 71 -7.27 14.95 5.24
N SER A 72 -7.40 15.30 3.96
CA SER A 72 -8.58 15.05 3.10
C SER A 72 -8.13 14.48 1.75
N VAL A 73 -8.73 13.38 1.30
CA VAL A 73 -8.48 12.79 -0.02
C VAL A 73 -9.16 13.57 -1.13
N SER A 74 -10.27 14.23 -0.81
CA SER A 74 -10.99 15.10 -1.75
C SER A 74 -10.13 16.30 -2.16
N ASP A 75 -9.38 16.87 -1.22
CA ASP A 75 -8.44 17.98 -1.47
C ASP A 75 -7.31 17.57 -2.43
N ILE A 76 -6.87 16.30 -2.38
CA ILE A 76 -5.86 15.80 -3.32
C ILE A 76 -6.41 15.90 -4.74
N LEU A 77 -7.62 15.39 -4.98
CA LEU A 77 -8.24 15.37 -6.30
C LEU A 77 -8.49 16.78 -6.86
N GLU A 78 -8.93 17.70 -6.00
CA GLU A 78 -9.14 19.10 -6.38
C GLU A 78 -7.83 19.78 -6.78
N LYS A 79 -6.77 19.62 -5.96
CA LYS A 79 -5.45 20.18 -6.26
C LYS A 79 -4.82 19.57 -7.50
N GLU A 80 -4.95 18.27 -7.72
CA GLU A 80 -4.50 17.62 -8.95
C GLU A 80 -5.22 18.21 -10.18
N ARG A 81 -6.55 18.40 -10.10
CA ARG A 81 -7.32 19.02 -11.18
C ARG A 81 -6.87 20.45 -11.47
N ALA A 82 -6.67 21.26 -10.44
CA ALA A 82 -6.20 22.64 -10.56
C ALA A 82 -4.77 22.70 -11.16
N ALA A 83 -3.89 21.80 -10.73
CA ALA A 83 -2.53 21.68 -11.27
C ALA A 83 -2.57 21.32 -12.77
N LEU A 84 -3.36 20.31 -13.16
CA LEU A 84 -3.51 19.89 -14.55
C LEU A 84 -4.13 20.98 -15.43
N ALA A 85 -5.15 21.69 -14.94
CA ALA A 85 -5.72 22.84 -15.65
C ALA A 85 -4.67 23.93 -15.87
N THR A 86 -3.85 24.23 -14.85
CA THR A 86 -2.76 25.21 -14.96
C THR A 86 -1.72 24.80 -16.00
N VAL A 87 -1.29 23.53 -15.98
CA VAL A 87 -0.32 23.00 -16.96
C VAL A 87 -0.89 23.07 -18.37
N THR A 88 -2.14 22.67 -18.57
CA THR A 88 -2.78 22.63 -19.89
C THR A 88 -2.96 24.03 -20.47
N THR A 89 -3.35 24.99 -19.64
CA THR A 89 -3.52 26.40 -20.06
C THR A 89 -2.19 27.08 -20.37
N ARG A 90 -1.15 26.86 -19.56
CA ARG A 90 0.16 27.52 -19.74
C ARG A 90 1.04 26.83 -20.78
N PHE A 91 0.92 25.52 -20.92
CA PHE A 91 1.75 24.68 -21.78
C PHE A 91 0.88 23.69 -22.56
N PRO A 92 0.16 24.15 -23.61
CA PRO A 92 -0.77 23.30 -24.36
C PRO A 92 -0.13 22.03 -24.95
N SER A 93 1.16 22.09 -25.32
CA SER A 93 1.94 20.94 -25.81
C SER A 93 2.10 19.81 -24.78
N LEU A 94 1.84 20.08 -23.50
CA LEU A 94 1.89 19.10 -22.41
C LEU A 94 0.50 18.53 -22.07
N GLY A 95 -0.59 19.07 -22.61
CA GLY A 95 -1.95 18.67 -22.24
C GLY A 95 -2.29 17.20 -22.53
N SER A 96 -1.59 16.57 -23.47
CA SER A 96 -1.77 15.14 -23.81
C SER A 96 -0.83 14.19 -23.06
N LYS A 97 0.08 14.72 -22.24
CA LYS A 97 1.07 13.90 -21.50
C LYS A 97 0.38 13.18 -20.34
N LYS A 98 0.81 11.93 -20.08
CA LYS A 98 0.36 11.18 -18.91
C LYS A 98 0.73 11.94 -17.63
N CYS A 99 -0.15 11.92 -16.63
CA CYS A 99 0.14 12.50 -15.32
C CYS A 99 0.27 11.42 -14.24
N ILE A 100 1.20 11.64 -13.31
CA ILE A 100 1.39 10.84 -12.10
C ILE A 100 1.44 11.80 -10.90
N ASN A 101 0.67 11.54 -9.85
CA ASN A 101 0.93 12.16 -8.54
C ASN A 101 1.80 11.22 -7.71
N ASP A 102 3.13 11.36 -7.80
CA ASP A 102 4.09 10.45 -7.16
C ASP A 102 4.25 10.67 -5.64
N GLU A 103 3.41 11.54 -5.07
CA GLU A 103 3.44 11.96 -3.67
C GLU A 103 2.03 12.30 -3.13
N ALA A 104 1.03 11.50 -3.51
CA ALA A 104 -0.41 11.70 -3.30
C ALA A 104 -0.88 11.40 -1.87
N ASP A 105 -0.28 12.05 -0.89
CA ASP A 105 -0.51 11.74 0.52
C ASP A 105 -1.63 12.57 1.16
N PRO A 106 -2.40 12.02 2.11
CA PRO A 106 -3.44 12.76 2.81
C PRO A 106 -2.95 14.01 3.53
N LEU A 107 -1.73 13.99 4.07
CA LEU A 107 -1.15 15.12 4.80
C LEU A 107 0.36 15.19 4.55
N VAL A 108 0.89 16.41 4.43
CA VAL A 108 2.32 16.72 4.36
C VAL A 108 3.06 16.30 5.64
N SER A 109 4.40 16.23 5.57
CA SER A 109 5.28 15.88 6.68
C SER A 109 5.05 14.46 7.21
N TRP A 110 5.77 13.50 6.65
CA TRP A 110 5.64 12.08 6.99
C TRP A 110 5.96 11.76 8.46
N SER A 111 6.87 12.52 9.07
CA SER A 111 7.36 12.30 10.45
C SER A 111 6.46 12.89 11.53
N ARG A 112 5.50 13.76 11.18
CA ARG A 112 4.52 14.32 12.12
C ARG A 112 3.65 13.19 12.70
N PRO A 113 3.55 13.03 14.03
CA PRO A 113 2.71 11.99 14.61
C PRO A 113 1.23 12.36 14.44
N GLU A 114 0.45 11.41 13.92
CA GLU A 114 -1.00 11.49 13.78
C GLU A 114 -1.59 10.13 14.13
N THR A 115 -2.59 10.08 15.00
CA THR A 115 -3.17 8.80 15.46
C THR A 115 -3.85 8.05 14.32
N TRP A 116 -4.55 8.74 13.42
CA TRP A 116 -5.20 8.15 12.25
C TRP A 116 -4.21 7.51 11.26
N ARG A 117 -2.91 7.84 11.31
CA ARG A 117 -1.85 7.17 10.51
C ARG A 117 -1.52 5.77 11.02
N ALA A 118 -1.92 5.43 12.24
CA ALA A 118 -1.56 4.19 12.92
C ALA A 118 -2.42 2.99 12.53
N ASP A 119 -3.68 3.23 12.15
CA ASP A 119 -4.73 2.22 12.10
C ASP A 119 -5.51 2.19 10.77
N ALA A 120 -6.71 1.59 10.76
CA ALA A 120 -7.51 1.43 9.56
C ALA A 120 -8.07 2.75 9.01
N THR A 121 -7.97 3.86 9.74
CA THR A 121 -8.37 5.19 9.25
C THR A 121 -7.55 5.57 8.03
N TYR A 122 -6.21 5.55 8.13
CA TYR A 122 -5.34 5.83 6.99
C TYR A 122 -5.48 4.78 5.87
N ALA A 123 -5.71 3.52 6.23
CA ALA A 123 -5.94 2.46 5.27
C ALA A 123 -7.20 2.72 4.41
N ALA A 124 -8.30 3.10 5.05
CA ALA A 124 -9.56 3.41 4.38
C ALA A 124 -9.44 4.70 3.53
N MET A 125 -8.72 5.72 4.02
CA MET A 125 -8.42 6.92 3.20
C MET A 125 -7.68 6.56 1.91
N LEU A 126 -6.63 5.72 2.00
CA LEU A 126 -5.86 5.29 0.82
C LEU A 126 -6.77 4.55 -0.18
N ALA A 127 -7.54 3.57 0.29
CA ALA A 127 -8.46 2.83 -0.56
C ALA A 127 -9.54 3.73 -1.19
N ARG A 128 -10.04 4.71 -0.42
CA ARG A 128 -11.00 5.70 -0.92
C ARG A 128 -10.40 6.56 -2.03
N LEU A 129 -9.16 7.05 -1.86
CA LEU A 129 -8.47 7.81 -2.89
C LEU A 129 -8.35 6.99 -4.19
N VAL A 130 -7.96 5.71 -4.11
CA VAL A 130 -7.92 4.83 -5.28
C VAL A 130 -9.31 4.70 -5.93
N ALA A 131 -10.36 4.47 -5.13
CA ALA A 131 -11.72 4.33 -5.65
C ALA A 131 -12.21 5.59 -6.38
N LEU A 132 -11.93 6.76 -5.83
CA LEU A 132 -12.29 8.04 -6.44
C LEU A 132 -11.50 8.29 -7.73
N LYS A 133 -10.20 7.99 -7.77
CA LYS A 133 -9.37 8.15 -8.97
C LYS A 133 -9.79 7.20 -10.10
N MET A 134 -10.21 5.97 -9.77
CA MET A 134 -10.76 5.04 -10.78
C MET A 134 -12.07 5.53 -11.40
N LYS A 135 -12.84 6.37 -10.69
CA LYS A 135 -14.09 6.98 -11.17
C LYS A 135 -13.87 8.33 -11.87
N ASN A 136 -12.82 9.07 -11.49
CA ASN A 136 -12.60 10.46 -11.90
C ASN A 136 -11.45 10.58 -12.92
N THR A 137 -11.81 10.85 -14.18
CA THR A 137 -10.88 11.04 -15.30
C THR A 137 -10.22 12.43 -15.35
N SER A 138 -10.64 13.37 -14.49
CA SER A 138 -10.13 14.76 -14.46
C SER A 138 -8.93 14.96 -13.52
N SER A 139 -8.35 13.87 -13.01
CA SER A 139 -7.21 13.86 -12.10
C SER A 139 -6.07 13.00 -12.67
N CYS A 140 -4.88 13.03 -12.08
CA CYS A 140 -3.77 12.21 -12.56
C CYS A 140 -4.11 10.72 -12.40
N PRO A 141 -4.11 9.89 -13.46
CA PRO A 141 -4.59 8.51 -13.37
C PRO A 141 -3.69 7.60 -12.52
N ALA A 142 -2.40 7.91 -12.43
CA ALA A 142 -1.45 7.16 -11.61
C ALA A 142 -1.09 7.94 -10.33
N MET A 143 -0.84 7.22 -9.25
CA MET A 143 -0.44 7.80 -7.98
C MET A 143 0.57 6.93 -7.23
N SER A 144 1.31 7.55 -6.32
CA SER A 144 2.12 6.90 -5.30
C SER A 144 1.86 7.56 -3.95
N ASN A 145 1.85 6.76 -2.88
CA ASN A 145 1.94 7.27 -1.52
C ASN A 145 3.37 7.18 -1.04
N ASP A 146 3.87 8.28 -0.49
CA ASP A 146 5.24 8.38 -0.01
C ASP A 146 5.29 7.94 1.46
N ASN A 147 5.17 6.64 1.69
CA ASN A 147 5.06 6.03 3.02
C ASN A 147 6.04 4.87 3.23
N GLY A 148 7.08 4.77 2.39
CA GLY A 148 8.19 3.82 2.52
C GLY A 148 9.20 4.15 3.64
N PHE A 149 8.92 5.16 4.47
CA PHE A 149 9.79 5.57 5.57
C PHE A 149 9.81 4.54 6.72
N LEU A 150 10.88 4.58 7.51
CA LEU A 150 10.98 3.88 8.79
C LEU A 150 10.60 4.83 9.92
N SER A 151 9.72 4.37 10.83
CA SER A 151 9.28 5.19 11.95
C SER A 151 10.34 5.28 13.06
N TYR A 152 10.31 6.37 13.82
CA TYR A 152 11.20 6.64 14.95
C TYR A 152 10.45 6.59 16.28
N PRO A 153 11.08 6.10 17.38
CA PRO A 153 10.56 6.29 18.72
C PRO A 153 10.36 7.79 19.05
N PRO A 154 9.35 8.16 19.86
CA PRO A 154 8.31 7.31 20.47
C PRO A 154 7.05 7.17 19.58
N HIS A 155 7.19 7.27 18.26
CA HIS A 155 6.09 7.33 17.30
C HIS A 155 6.11 6.17 16.31
N GLN A 156 6.25 4.95 16.85
CA GLN A 156 6.38 3.71 16.07
C GLN A 156 5.22 3.55 15.07
N PHE A 157 3.98 3.86 15.48
CA PHE A 157 2.80 3.70 14.63
C PHE A 157 2.29 5.00 13.98
N THR A 158 2.44 6.15 14.64
CA THR A 158 1.73 7.39 14.29
C THR A 158 2.40 8.21 13.18
N GLN A 159 3.55 7.77 12.66
CA GLN A 159 4.18 8.36 11.48
C GLN A 159 3.63 7.75 10.17
N ARG A 160 3.81 8.44 9.05
CA ARG A 160 3.33 8.00 7.73
C ARG A 160 4.26 6.92 7.14
N THR A 161 4.10 5.71 7.65
CA THR A 161 4.88 4.52 7.29
C THR A 161 3.98 3.33 6.97
N LEU A 162 4.47 2.39 6.15
CA LEU A 162 3.83 1.10 5.87
C LEU A 162 3.92 0.12 7.06
N ALA A 163 4.96 0.24 7.87
CA ALA A 163 5.19 -0.60 9.04
C ALA A 163 5.64 0.24 10.24
N ALA A 164 5.32 -0.24 11.44
CA ALA A 164 5.85 0.28 12.69
C ALA A 164 7.18 -0.41 13.02
N ARG A 165 8.23 0.39 13.22
CA ARG A 165 9.57 -0.11 13.55
C ARG A 165 9.80 -0.09 15.05
N PHE A 166 10.31 -1.20 15.59
CA PHE A 166 10.78 -1.32 16.96
C PHE A 166 12.28 -1.62 16.95
N GLN A 167 13.08 -0.76 17.59
CA GLN A 167 14.52 -0.92 17.75
C GLN A 167 14.77 -1.58 19.11
N LEU A 168 15.13 -2.87 19.12
CA LEU A 168 15.27 -3.67 20.33
C LEU A 168 16.69 -3.55 20.90
N ASN A 169 16.98 -2.37 21.42
CA ASN A 169 18.31 -1.98 21.88
C ASN A 169 18.76 -2.74 23.14
N HIS A 170 17.84 -3.35 23.89
CA HIS A 170 18.15 -4.15 25.09
C HIS A 170 18.40 -5.64 24.77
N SER A 171 18.51 -6.00 23.50
CA SER A 171 18.79 -7.38 23.07
C SER A 171 20.23 -7.54 22.61
N SER A 172 20.73 -8.78 22.64
CA SER A 172 22.03 -9.14 22.09
C SER A 172 21.85 -10.22 21.01
N PRO A 173 22.13 -9.94 19.72
CA PRO A 173 22.52 -8.63 19.18
C PRO A 173 21.35 -7.64 19.15
N VAL A 174 21.68 -6.34 19.15
CA VAL A 174 20.72 -5.28 18.87
C VAL A 174 20.16 -5.48 17.47
N HIS A 175 18.83 -5.48 17.36
CA HIS A 175 18.15 -5.68 16.08
C HIS A 175 16.86 -4.86 16.02
N SER A 176 16.30 -4.74 14.82
CA SER A 176 15.00 -4.10 14.60
C SER A 176 13.96 -5.12 14.14
N VAL A 177 12.73 -4.94 14.59
CA VAL A 177 11.59 -5.70 14.10
C VAL A 177 10.53 -4.76 13.55
N LEU A 178 9.76 -5.27 12.60
CA LEU A 178 8.65 -4.54 11.99
C LEU A 178 7.32 -5.16 12.39
N VAL A 179 6.34 -4.29 12.57
CA VAL A 179 4.92 -4.65 12.67
C VAL A 179 4.20 -3.99 11.50
N ARG A 180 3.58 -4.77 10.60
CA ARG A 180 2.80 -4.25 9.48
C ARG A 180 1.64 -3.38 10.02
N LYS A 181 1.39 -2.25 9.36
CA LYS A 181 0.26 -1.38 9.69
C LYS A 181 -0.92 -1.63 8.74
N PRO A 182 -2.17 -1.27 9.12
CA PRO A 182 -3.34 -1.44 8.27
C PRO A 182 -3.20 -0.80 6.88
N VAL A 183 -2.51 0.34 6.75
CA VAL A 183 -2.26 0.95 5.44
C VAL A 183 -1.42 0.08 4.49
N HIS A 184 -0.55 -0.79 5.01
CA HIS A 184 0.09 -1.79 4.16
C HIS A 184 -0.86 -2.95 3.87
N ALA A 185 -1.66 -3.38 4.85
CA ALA A 185 -2.64 -4.46 4.68
C ALA A 185 -3.67 -4.17 3.57
N VAL A 186 -4.15 -2.93 3.46
CA VAL A 186 -5.10 -2.53 2.41
C VAL A 186 -4.51 -2.59 1.00
N LEU A 187 -3.17 -2.46 0.85
CA LEU A 187 -2.52 -2.69 -0.44
C LEU A 187 -2.66 -4.16 -0.89
N GLY A 188 -2.72 -5.09 0.06
CA GLY A 188 -3.03 -6.50 -0.20
C GLY A 188 -4.46 -6.67 -0.71
N LEU A 189 -5.43 -5.97 -0.12
CA LEU A 189 -6.81 -5.95 -0.62
C LEU A 189 -6.89 -5.38 -2.04
N LEU A 190 -6.21 -4.26 -2.29
CA LEU A 190 -6.16 -3.62 -3.62
C LEU A 190 -5.48 -4.50 -4.67
N SER A 191 -4.44 -5.26 -4.28
CA SER A 191 -3.74 -6.19 -5.19
C SER A 191 -4.59 -7.37 -5.67
N ASN A 192 -5.71 -7.64 -5.00
CA ASN A 192 -6.68 -8.66 -5.40
C ASN A 192 -7.72 -8.17 -6.41
N LEU A 193 -7.70 -6.88 -6.80
CA LEU A 193 -8.55 -6.36 -7.86
C LEU A 193 -8.15 -6.95 -9.23
N GLY A 194 -9.15 -7.20 -10.06
CA GLY A 194 -8.99 -7.71 -11.42
C GLY A 194 -8.78 -6.60 -12.46
N PRO A 195 -8.35 -6.97 -13.68
CA PRO A 195 -8.02 -6.01 -14.73
C PRO A 195 -9.25 -5.34 -15.37
N ALA A 196 -10.46 -5.90 -15.22
CA ALA A 196 -11.68 -5.35 -15.81
C ALA A 196 -12.56 -4.68 -14.74
N LEU A 197 -12.75 -3.37 -14.83
CA LEU A 197 -13.65 -2.62 -13.94
C LEU A 197 -15.13 -2.93 -14.28
N LEU A 198 -15.93 -3.14 -13.25
CA LEU A 198 -17.37 -3.35 -13.36
C LEU A 198 -18.11 -2.06 -13.02
N ARG A 199 -19.27 -1.85 -13.67
CA ARG A 199 -20.16 -0.74 -13.33
C ARG A 199 -20.82 -1.00 -11.97
N THR A 200 -20.71 -0.04 -11.07
CA THR A 200 -21.34 -0.09 -9.74
C THR A 200 -22.43 0.97 -9.62
N ARG A 201 -23.51 0.64 -8.90
CA ARG A 201 -24.56 1.61 -8.53
C ARG A 201 -24.92 1.43 -7.07
N LEU A 202 -24.85 2.51 -6.30
CA LEU A 202 -25.32 2.55 -4.91
C LEU A 202 -26.82 2.89 -4.92
N VAL A 203 -27.61 2.18 -4.10
CA VAL A 203 -29.07 2.36 -3.99
C VAL A 203 -29.45 2.43 -2.52
N GLY A 204 -30.34 3.36 -2.14
CA GLY A 204 -30.95 3.38 -0.80
C GLY A 204 -30.10 3.98 0.31
N ALA A 205 -29.06 4.76 0.00
CA ALA A 205 -28.26 5.44 1.01
C ALA A 205 -28.78 6.86 1.27
N SER A 206 -29.14 7.16 2.52
CA SER A 206 -29.51 8.52 2.99
C SER A 206 -28.33 9.50 2.87
N SER A 207 -27.10 9.00 2.92
CA SER A 207 -25.87 9.69 2.51
C SER A 207 -24.83 8.66 2.06
N THR A 208 -24.35 8.77 0.82
CA THR A 208 -23.21 7.98 0.30
C THR A 208 -21.88 8.69 0.52
N ALA A 209 -21.84 9.83 1.22
CA ALA A 209 -20.68 10.71 1.24
C ALA A 209 -19.40 10.04 1.76
N HIS A 210 -19.52 8.95 2.51
CA HIS A 210 -18.40 8.20 3.09
C HIS A 210 -18.16 6.82 2.48
N LEU A 211 -19.03 6.39 1.56
CA LEU A 211 -19.05 5.02 1.03
C LEU A 211 -18.58 5.00 -0.43
N ASP A 212 -17.50 4.26 -0.69
CA ASP A 212 -16.95 4.04 -2.01
C ASP A 212 -16.82 2.55 -2.33
N VAL A 213 -16.88 2.23 -3.61
CA VAL A 213 -16.83 0.84 -4.11
C VAL A 213 -15.96 0.76 -5.35
N ILE A 214 -15.12 -0.26 -5.40
CA ILE A 214 -14.39 -0.71 -6.60
C ILE A 214 -14.81 -2.16 -6.85
N ALA A 215 -15.43 -2.43 -8.00
CA ALA A 215 -15.79 -3.79 -8.39
C ALA A 215 -15.03 -4.17 -9.67
N THR A 216 -14.40 -5.34 -9.68
CA THR A 216 -13.60 -5.82 -10.80
C THR A 216 -13.84 -7.29 -11.07
N ARG A 217 -13.53 -7.71 -12.30
CA ARG A 217 -13.59 -9.10 -12.76
C ARG A 217 -12.21 -9.57 -13.20
N HIS A 218 -11.85 -10.77 -12.77
CA HIS A 218 -10.67 -11.49 -13.23
C HIS A 218 -10.95 -12.32 -14.47
N HIS A 219 -9.90 -12.63 -15.23
CA HIS A 219 -10.00 -13.52 -16.40
C HIS A 219 -10.50 -14.93 -16.05
N THR A 220 -10.30 -15.37 -14.80
CA THR A 220 -10.81 -16.64 -14.26
C THR A 220 -12.32 -16.62 -13.98
N GLY A 221 -12.98 -15.47 -14.17
CA GLY A 221 -14.40 -15.30 -13.86
C GLY A 221 -14.69 -14.86 -12.43
N ALA A 222 -13.73 -14.96 -11.52
CA ALA A 222 -13.86 -14.48 -10.15
C ALA A 222 -14.04 -12.95 -10.08
N LEU A 223 -14.79 -12.51 -9.07
CA LEU A 223 -15.09 -11.10 -8.84
C LEU A 223 -14.46 -10.62 -7.54
N ALA A 224 -14.00 -9.37 -7.56
CA ALA A 224 -13.47 -8.67 -6.39
C ALA A 224 -14.22 -7.34 -6.23
N VAL A 225 -14.88 -7.16 -5.08
CA VAL A 225 -15.65 -5.97 -4.73
C VAL A 225 -15.08 -5.39 -3.44
N LEU A 226 -14.28 -4.33 -3.56
CA LEU A 226 -13.77 -3.57 -2.43
C LEU A 226 -14.78 -2.50 -2.06
N VAL A 227 -15.32 -2.57 -0.84
CA VAL A 227 -16.18 -1.55 -0.25
C VAL A 227 -15.38 -0.81 0.82
N VAL A 228 -15.42 0.52 0.76
CA VAL A 228 -14.64 1.40 1.63
C VAL A 228 -15.60 2.35 2.34
N LEU A 229 -15.51 2.42 3.66
CA LEU A 229 -16.19 3.40 4.48
C LEU A 229 -15.13 4.28 5.17
N SER A 230 -15.06 5.56 4.78
CA SER A 230 -14.04 6.49 5.28
C SER A 230 -14.61 7.90 5.42
N ASN A 231 -14.39 8.51 6.58
CA ASN A 231 -14.67 9.92 6.86
C ASN A 231 -13.34 10.67 6.97
N GLU A 232 -12.53 10.58 5.91
CA GLU A 232 -11.21 11.21 5.86
C GLU A 232 -10.34 10.75 7.05
N SER A 233 -9.67 11.68 7.74
CA SER A 233 -8.85 11.40 8.92
C SER A 233 -9.65 11.20 10.21
N THR A 234 -10.98 11.18 10.15
CA THR A 234 -11.86 11.10 11.33
C THR A 234 -12.28 9.67 11.59
N TRP A 235 -12.17 9.25 12.85
CA TRP A 235 -12.71 8.01 13.35
C TRP A 235 -13.89 8.27 14.28
N GLU A 236 -15.03 7.64 13.99
CA GLU A 236 -16.25 7.73 14.79
C GLU A 236 -16.66 6.33 15.25
N PRO A 237 -16.22 5.89 16.45
CA PRO A 237 -16.61 4.60 17.01
C PRO A 237 -18.14 4.45 17.05
N GLY A 238 -18.64 3.24 16.80
CA GLY A 238 -20.08 2.95 16.80
C GLY A 238 -20.83 3.36 15.54
N HIS A 239 -20.21 4.13 14.63
CA HIS A 239 -20.78 4.48 13.34
C HIS A 239 -20.41 3.44 12.28
N GLY A 240 -21.29 3.22 11.32
CA GLY A 240 -21.10 2.24 10.27
C GLY A 240 -22.23 2.24 9.26
N ALA A 241 -22.12 1.35 8.29
CA ALA A 241 -23.15 1.12 7.27
C ALA A 241 -23.41 -0.37 7.12
N GLN A 242 -24.67 -0.74 6.91
CA GLN A 242 -25.02 -2.07 6.43
C GLN A 242 -25.06 -2.03 4.90
N VAL A 243 -24.26 -2.87 4.25
CA VAL A 243 -24.17 -2.91 2.79
C VAL A 243 -24.44 -4.32 2.29
N THR A 244 -25.35 -4.42 1.33
CA THR A 244 -25.63 -5.64 0.58
C THR A 244 -25.15 -5.48 -0.85
N VAL A 245 -24.23 -6.34 -1.29
CA VAL A 245 -23.76 -6.35 -2.69
C VAL A 245 -24.66 -7.26 -3.51
N ARG A 246 -25.25 -6.72 -4.58
CA ARG A 246 -26.07 -7.48 -5.53
C ARG A 246 -25.41 -7.46 -6.90
N LEU A 247 -25.17 -8.65 -7.46
CA LEU A 247 -24.65 -8.81 -8.81
C LEU A 247 -25.81 -8.93 -9.80
N GLN A 248 -25.66 -8.27 -10.96
CA GLN A 248 -26.63 -8.34 -12.06
C GLN A 248 -25.89 -8.62 -13.37
N PRO A 249 -26.09 -9.80 -14.01
CA PRO A 249 -26.91 -10.92 -13.54
C PRO A 249 -26.34 -11.57 -12.27
N SER A 250 -27.16 -12.34 -11.55
CA SER A 250 -26.69 -13.11 -10.40
C SER A 250 -25.69 -14.18 -10.85
N LEU A 251 -24.68 -14.43 -10.01
CA LEU A 251 -23.75 -15.53 -10.23
C LEU A 251 -24.27 -16.79 -9.54
N GLN A 252 -24.21 -17.91 -10.26
CA GLN A 252 -24.45 -19.25 -9.73
C GLN A 252 -23.11 -19.92 -9.40
N ASN A 253 -23.11 -20.89 -8.48
CA ASN A 253 -21.95 -21.73 -8.15
C ASN A 253 -20.69 -20.93 -7.75
N VAL A 254 -20.87 -19.88 -6.96
CA VAL A 254 -19.78 -19.08 -6.39
C VAL A 254 -19.74 -19.22 -4.87
N SER A 255 -18.54 -19.23 -4.31
CA SER A 255 -18.30 -19.05 -2.89
C SER A 255 -17.96 -17.60 -2.61
N TRP A 256 -18.55 -17.02 -1.56
CA TRP A 256 -18.25 -15.67 -1.12
C TRP A 256 -17.37 -15.68 0.11
N THR A 257 -16.37 -14.81 0.09
CA THR A 257 -15.45 -14.59 1.19
C THR A 257 -15.24 -13.09 1.35
N ALA A 258 -15.12 -12.62 2.59
CA ALA A 258 -14.74 -11.25 2.89
C ALA A 258 -13.41 -11.18 3.64
N PHE A 259 -12.59 -10.20 3.25
CA PHE A 259 -11.43 -9.77 4.00
C PHE A 259 -11.74 -8.42 4.63
N HIS A 260 -11.94 -8.41 5.95
CA HIS A 260 -12.28 -7.22 6.71
C HIS A 260 -11.02 -6.53 7.24
N LEU A 261 -10.95 -5.22 7.09
CA LEU A 261 -9.96 -4.36 7.74
C LEU A 261 -10.68 -3.17 8.36
N ASP A 262 -10.54 -3.00 9.68
CA ASP A 262 -11.21 -1.97 10.48
C ASP A 262 -10.40 -1.64 11.75
N ASN A 263 -10.94 -0.76 12.61
CA ASN A 263 -10.31 -0.43 13.89
C ASN A 263 -10.60 -1.45 15.00
N GLY A 264 -11.25 -2.58 14.70
CA GLY A 264 -11.43 -3.70 15.61
C GLY A 264 -10.10 -4.36 15.97
N VAL A 265 -10.05 -4.93 17.18
CA VAL A 265 -8.84 -5.52 17.77
C VAL A 265 -8.17 -6.55 16.86
N ALA A 266 -8.95 -7.32 16.10
CA ALA A 266 -8.47 -8.38 15.24
C ALA A 266 -7.64 -7.87 14.03
N THR A 267 -7.72 -6.58 13.69
CA THR A 267 -7.05 -6.02 12.50
C THR A 267 -6.32 -4.70 12.77
N ASN A 268 -6.18 -4.33 14.06
CA ASN A 268 -5.56 -3.10 14.52
C ASN A 268 -4.38 -3.38 15.46
N PRO A 269 -3.14 -3.53 14.94
CA PRO A 269 -1.96 -3.81 15.75
C PRO A 269 -1.59 -2.65 16.68
N TYR A 270 -1.94 -1.41 16.31
CA TYR A 270 -1.76 -0.23 17.15
C TYR A 270 -2.62 -0.31 18.41
N ALA A 271 -3.90 -0.68 18.28
CA ALA A 271 -4.77 -0.87 19.45
C ALA A 271 -4.29 -1.99 20.37
N VAL A 272 -3.70 -3.07 19.83
CA VAL A 272 -3.06 -4.12 20.63
C VAL A 272 -1.86 -3.57 21.40
N TRP A 273 -0.98 -2.82 20.73
CA TRP A 273 0.18 -2.18 21.35
C TRP A 273 -0.21 -1.21 22.47
N VAL A 274 -1.24 -0.40 22.26
CA VAL A 274 -1.77 0.53 23.27
C VAL A 274 -2.29 -0.22 24.50
N ARG A 275 -3.04 -1.32 24.31
CA ARG A 275 -3.50 -2.17 25.42
C ARG A 275 -2.36 -2.84 26.19
N GLN A 276 -1.21 -3.04 25.57
CA GLN A 276 -0.01 -3.58 26.22
C GLN A 276 0.77 -2.51 27.01
N GLY A 277 0.30 -1.26 27.06
CA GLY A 277 0.97 -0.15 27.73
C GLY A 277 2.03 0.54 26.86
N CYS A 278 1.93 0.45 25.54
CA CYS A 278 2.85 1.07 24.58
C CYS A 278 4.34 0.73 24.82
N PRO A 279 4.74 -0.54 25.02
CA PRO A 279 6.12 -0.89 25.34
C PRO A 279 7.07 -0.43 24.23
N ALA A 280 8.14 0.29 24.61
CA ALA A 280 9.21 0.69 23.69
C ALA A 280 10.00 -0.52 23.16
N TYR A 281 10.15 -1.55 24.02
CA TYR A 281 10.85 -2.79 23.74
C TYR A 281 9.90 -3.98 23.97
N PRO A 282 8.98 -4.27 23.04
CA PRO A 282 8.01 -5.35 23.21
C PRO A 282 8.70 -6.72 23.29
N THR A 283 8.20 -7.57 24.18
CA THR A 283 8.57 -8.99 24.30
C THR A 283 8.13 -9.78 23.05
N ARG A 284 8.62 -11.03 22.92
CA ARG A 284 8.17 -11.96 21.85
C ARG A 284 6.65 -12.13 21.86
N SER A 285 6.06 -12.40 23.03
CA SER A 285 4.61 -12.56 23.18
C SER A 285 3.85 -11.29 22.80
N GLN A 286 4.33 -10.11 23.21
CA GLN A 286 3.72 -8.84 22.83
C GLN A 286 3.78 -8.59 21.32
N LEU A 287 4.91 -8.89 20.68
CA LEU A 287 5.07 -8.84 19.22
C LEU A 287 4.16 -9.83 18.49
N ALA A 288 4.04 -11.06 18.99
CA ALA A 288 3.16 -12.07 18.42
C ALA A 288 1.68 -11.63 18.47
N GLN A 289 1.25 -11.04 19.59
CA GLN A 289 -0.11 -10.47 19.71
C GLN A 289 -0.34 -9.30 18.75
N MET A 290 0.63 -8.38 18.61
CA MET A 290 0.53 -7.32 17.60
C MET A 290 0.50 -7.89 16.18
N ARG A 291 1.33 -8.90 15.89
CA ARG A 291 1.40 -9.58 14.58
C ARG A 291 0.12 -10.33 14.24
N GLY A 292 -0.55 -10.89 15.24
CA GLY A 292 -1.87 -11.51 15.11
C GLY A 292 -2.96 -10.56 14.62
N ALA A 293 -2.74 -9.24 14.70
CA ALA A 293 -3.68 -8.22 14.23
C ALA A 293 -3.22 -7.50 12.94
N GLN A 294 -2.23 -8.02 12.21
CA GLN A 294 -1.68 -7.37 11.01
C GLN A 294 -2.40 -7.67 9.71
N GLU A 295 -3.05 -8.83 9.64
CA GLU A 295 -3.72 -9.30 8.44
C GLU A 295 -5.20 -8.90 8.48
N PRO A 296 -5.82 -8.59 7.33
CA PRO A 296 -7.26 -8.48 7.23
C PRO A 296 -7.94 -9.79 7.67
N ARG A 297 -9.04 -9.66 8.40
CA ARG A 297 -9.78 -10.80 8.95
C ARG A 297 -10.57 -11.48 7.85
N LEU A 298 -10.28 -12.76 7.63
CA LEU A 298 -11.03 -13.64 6.72
C LEU A 298 -12.38 -14.04 7.34
N VAL A 299 -13.46 -13.87 6.58
CA VAL A 299 -14.83 -14.25 6.98
C VAL A 299 -15.50 -14.95 5.79
N ALA A 300 -15.89 -16.22 5.97
CA ALA A 300 -16.71 -16.93 5.01
C ALA A 300 -18.15 -16.39 5.05
N LEU A 301 -18.77 -16.20 3.88
CA LEU A 301 -20.10 -15.61 3.78
C LEU A 301 -21.09 -16.55 3.12
N SER A 302 -22.27 -16.67 3.71
CA SER A 302 -23.45 -17.28 3.08
C SER A 302 -24.11 -16.32 2.08
N ALA A 303 -24.01 -15.01 2.31
CA ALA A 303 -24.52 -13.96 1.43
C ALA A 303 -23.60 -12.73 1.49
N PRO A 304 -23.48 -11.95 0.40
CA PRO A 304 -22.65 -10.75 0.35
C PRO A 304 -23.36 -9.54 1.03
N SER A 305 -23.76 -9.72 2.29
CA SER A 305 -24.42 -8.70 3.12
C SER A 305 -23.68 -8.59 4.44
N LEU A 306 -23.13 -7.41 4.73
CA LEU A 306 -22.22 -7.19 5.85
C LEU A 306 -22.44 -5.83 6.50
N THR A 307 -21.96 -5.71 7.73
CA THR A 307 -21.83 -4.43 8.44
C THR A 307 -20.40 -3.93 8.29
N PHE A 308 -20.24 -2.66 7.95
CA PHE A 308 -18.99 -1.98 7.68
C PHE A 308 -18.83 -0.87 8.73
N PRO A 309 -17.97 -1.04 9.75
CA PRO A 309 -17.70 0.00 10.72
C PRO A 309 -16.95 1.17 10.07
N LEU A 310 -17.06 2.37 10.63
CA LEU A 310 -16.27 3.52 10.21
C LEU A 310 -15.02 3.64 11.10
N PRO A 311 -13.78 3.61 10.55
CA PRO A 311 -13.40 3.32 9.17
C PRO A 311 -13.34 1.81 8.87
N SER A 312 -13.54 1.46 7.60
CA SER A 312 -13.26 0.10 7.12
C SER A 312 -12.92 0.06 5.63
N ALA A 313 -12.16 -0.96 5.26
CA ALA A 313 -11.98 -1.42 3.89
C ALA A 313 -12.20 -2.93 3.86
N VAL A 314 -13.19 -3.38 3.11
CA VAL A 314 -13.59 -4.79 3.09
C VAL A 314 -13.64 -5.27 1.65
N LEU A 315 -12.85 -6.29 1.36
CA LEU A 315 -12.82 -6.93 0.06
C LEU A 315 -13.73 -8.16 0.08
N LEU A 316 -14.81 -8.11 -0.67
CA LEU A 316 -15.65 -9.25 -0.99
C LEU A 316 -15.11 -9.93 -2.25
N VAL A 317 -14.86 -11.23 -2.18
CA VAL A 317 -14.41 -12.02 -3.33
C VAL A 317 -15.41 -13.13 -3.60
N ALA A 318 -15.86 -13.21 -4.86
CA ALA A 318 -16.67 -14.32 -5.35
C ALA A 318 -15.81 -15.21 -6.23
N CYS A 319 -15.56 -16.43 -5.78
CA CYS A 319 -14.72 -17.41 -6.48
C CYS A 319 -15.62 -18.51 -7.07
N PRO A 320 -15.53 -18.83 -8.37
CA PRO A 320 -16.14 -20.02 -8.94
C PRO A 320 -15.72 -21.28 -8.16
N MET A 321 -16.66 -22.19 -7.89
CA MET A 321 -16.39 -23.41 -7.10
C MET A 321 -15.41 -24.39 -7.79
N GLU A 322 -15.34 -24.37 -9.12
CA GLU A 322 -14.41 -25.21 -9.91
C GLU A 322 -13.06 -24.52 -10.17
N GLN A 323 -12.46 -23.93 -9.15
CA GLN A 323 -11.07 -23.47 -9.28
C GLN A 323 -10.09 -24.61 -9.04
N SER A 324 -9.21 -24.84 -10.02
CA SER A 324 -8.01 -25.67 -9.85
C SER A 324 -7.16 -25.14 -8.71
N LEU A 325 -6.44 -26.04 -8.01
CA LEU A 325 -5.42 -25.65 -7.02
C LEU A 325 -4.56 -24.49 -7.55
N GLY A 326 -4.42 -23.45 -6.73
CA GLY A 326 -3.68 -22.24 -7.07
C GLY A 326 -2.22 -22.56 -7.45
N PRO A 327 -1.55 -21.66 -8.18
CA PRO A 327 -0.17 -21.88 -8.57
C PRO A 327 0.75 -21.95 -7.34
N VAL A 328 1.52 -23.03 -7.25
CA VAL A 328 2.46 -23.25 -6.13
C VAL A 328 3.46 -22.09 -6.04
N PRO A 329 3.61 -21.44 -4.87
CA PRO A 329 4.61 -20.39 -4.69
C PRO A 329 6.03 -20.95 -4.84
N ARG A 330 6.96 -20.09 -5.30
CA ARG A 330 8.34 -20.49 -5.59
C ARG A 330 9.35 -19.61 -4.88
N GLY A 331 10.61 -20.06 -4.83
CA GLY A 331 11.73 -19.23 -4.36
C GLY A 331 11.61 -18.81 -2.90
N LEU A 332 11.11 -19.70 -2.04
CA LEU A 332 11.04 -19.47 -0.61
C LEU A 332 12.45 -19.22 -0.04
N ARG A 333 12.61 -18.11 0.68
CA ARG A 333 13.86 -17.68 1.30
C ARG A 333 13.60 -17.22 2.72
N VAL A 334 14.62 -17.38 3.56
CA VAL A 334 14.59 -16.92 4.95
C VAL A 334 15.74 -15.96 5.18
N THR A 335 15.46 -14.78 5.73
CA THR A 335 16.47 -13.87 6.25
C THR A 335 16.41 -13.89 7.76
N ILE A 336 17.52 -14.25 8.42
CA ILE A 336 17.63 -14.24 9.87
C ILE A 336 17.84 -12.79 10.35
N VAL A 337 17.04 -12.37 11.31
CA VAL A 337 17.10 -11.01 11.90
C VAL A 337 17.87 -11.04 13.22
N ALA A 338 17.61 -12.06 14.04
CA ALA A 338 18.24 -12.31 15.34
C ALA A 338 18.01 -13.79 15.72
N PRO A 339 18.64 -14.32 16.78
CA PRO A 339 18.36 -15.67 17.26
C PRO A 339 16.85 -15.90 17.49
N GLY A 340 16.30 -16.95 16.88
CA GLY A 340 14.87 -17.25 16.95
C GLY A 340 13.97 -16.26 16.19
N ARG A 341 14.51 -15.43 15.28
CA ARG A 341 13.75 -14.44 14.51
C ARG A 341 14.19 -14.38 13.06
N GLY A 342 13.22 -14.38 12.16
CA GLY A 342 13.48 -14.30 10.73
C GLY A 342 12.32 -13.75 9.95
N ILE A 343 12.56 -13.55 8.66
CA ILE A 343 11.54 -13.14 7.72
C ILE A 343 11.55 -14.12 6.55
N LEU A 344 10.40 -14.72 6.29
CA LEU A 344 10.16 -15.53 5.11
C LEU A 344 9.71 -14.64 3.97
N TYR A 345 10.22 -14.89 2.78
CA TYR A 345 9.74 -14.26 1.55
C TYR A 345 9.67 -15.31 0.45
N TRP A 346 8.70 -15.17 -0.45
CA TRP A 346 8.57 -16.04 -1.61
C TRP A 346 8.15 -15.25 -2.85
N THR A 347 8.25 -15.89 -4.00
CA THR A 347 7.64 -15.40 -5.23
C THR A 347 6.22 -15.96 -5.29
N PRO A 348 5.18 -15.11 -5.28
CA PRO A 348 3.82 -15.59 -5.48
C PRO A 348 3.72 -16.28 -6.84
N GLY A 349 2.80 -17.25 -6.96
CA GLY A 349 2.42 -17.77 -8.27
C GLY A 349 1.73 -16.69 -9.11
N ARG A 350 1.07 -17.10 -10.21
CA ARG A 350 0.17 -16.18 -10.93
C ARG A 350 -0.88 -15.67 -9.94
N VAL A 351 -0.95 -14.36 -9.71
CA VAL A 351 -1.94 -13.77 -8.78
C VAL A 351 -3.32 -14.17 -9.26
N GLN A 352 -3.96 -15.03 -8.49
CA GLN A 352 -5.37 -15.35 -8.64
C GLN A 352 -6.13 -14.68 -7.50
N PRO A 353 -7.32 -14.13 -7.77
CA PRO A 353 -8.22 -13.75 -6.69
C PRO A 353 -8.41 -14.96 -5.79
N CYS A 354 -8.61 -14.75 -4.50
CA CYS A 354 -8.83 -15.81 -3.50
C CYS A 354 -7.56 -16.61 -3.10
N THR A 355 -6.36 -16.24 -3.55
CA THR A 355 -5.13 -16.93 -3.11
C THR A 355 -4.66 -16.40 -1.76
N MET A 356 -4.54 -17.31 -0.79
CA MET A 356 -3.90 -17.07 0.50
C MET A 356 -2.79 -18.10 0.69
N TYR A 357 -1.83 -17.80 1.57
CA TYR A 357 -0.74 -18.71 1.87
C TYR A 357 -0.85 -19.23 3.29
N ASP A 358 -0.72 -20.54 3.44
CA ASP A 358 -0.48 -21.17 4.72
C ASP A 358 1.03 -21.39 4.90
N VAL A 359 1.55 -20.85 6.01
CA VAL A 359 2.96 -21.03 6.37
C VAL A 359 3.08 -22.23 7.29
N LEU A 360 3.83 -23.25 6.88
CA LEU A 360 4.03 -24.46 7.65
C LEU A 360 5.49 -24.60 8.11
N PHE A 361 5.66 -25.10 9.33
CA PHE A 361 6.96 -25.35 9.95
C PHE A 361 7.10 -26.80 10.40
N ALA A 362 8.27 -27.37 10.18
CA ALA A 362 8.70 -28.65 10.75
C ALA A 362 10.05 -28.45 11.43
N SER A 363 10.18 -28.93 12.68
CA SER A 363 11.42 -28.83 13.47
C SER A 363 12.56 -29.70 12.93
N VAL A 364 12.22 -30.74 12.16
CA VAL A 364 13.16 -31.65 11.52
C VAL A 364 12.78 -31.90 10.06
N GLN A 365 13.78 -32.24 9.26
CA GLN A 365 13.54 -32.61 7.87
C GLN A 365 12.60 -33.81 7.77
N ASN A 366 11.54 -33.66 6.95
CA ASN A 366 10.46 -34.64 6.80
C ASN A 366 9.62 -34.92 8.05
N GLY A 367 9.74 -34.11 9.11
CA GLY A 367 8.89 -34.20 10.30
C GLY A 367 7.45 -33.72 10.08
N PRO A 368 6.56 -33.87 11.08
CA PRO A 368 5.22 -33.33 11.03
C PRO A 368 5.24 -31.82 10.87
N ARG A 369 4.35 -31.30 10.02
CA ARG A 369 4.24 -29.88 9.72
C ARG A 369 3.14 -29.26 10.58
N VAL A 370 3.46 -28.15 11.24
CA VAL A 370 2.53 -27.35 12.04
C VAL A 370 2.31 -26.01 11.34
N LYS A 371 1.06 -25.56 11.28
CA LYS A 371 0.70 -24.27 10.71
C LYS A 371 1.12 -23.13 11.64
N LEU A 372 1.80 -22.14 11.09
CA LEU A 372 2.20 -20.92 11.78
C LEU A 372 1.17 -19.82 11.54
N GLY A 373 0.38 -19.51 12.56
CA GLY A 373 -0.59 -18.42 12.51
C GLY A 373 -1.73 -18.62 11.52
N GLY A 374 -2.37 -17.50 11.16
CA GLY A 374 -3.44 -17.48 10.17
C GLY A 374 -2.92 -17.42 8.72
N PRO A 375 -3.81 -17.61 7.74
CA PRO A 375 -3.48 -17.44 6.33
C PRO A 375 -3.03 -16.00 6.05
N VAL A 376 -2.04 -15.82 5.18
CA VAL A 376 -1.50 -14.49 4.83
C VAL A 376 -1.72 -14.13 3.35
N MET A 377 -1.98 -12.85 3.08
CA MET A 377 -2.13 -12.34 1.71
C MET A 377 -0.80 -11.98 1.05
N PHE A 378 0.17 -11.55 1.84
CA PHE A 378 1.44 -11.06 1.32
C PHE A 378 2.44 -12.19 1.18
N PRO A 379 3.35 -12.13 0.19
CA PRO A 379 4.42 -13.09 0.03
C PRO A 379 5.57 -12.87 1.04
N VAL A 380 5.23 -12.55 2.29
CA VAL A 380 6.15 -12.30 3.39
C VAL A 380 5.50 -12.66 4.73
N PHE A 381 6.26 -13.34 5.60
CA PHE A 381 5.84 -13.75 6.93
C PHE A 381 6.94 -13.51 7.97
N PHE A 382 6.60 -12.97 9.12
CA PHE A 382 7.55 -12.72 10.21
C PHE A 382 7.57 -13.89 11.19
N ILE A 383 8.75 -14.46 11.43
CA ILE A 383 8.96 -15.56 12.37
C ILE A 383 9.45 -15.00 13.71
N ASP A 384 8.77 -15.38 14.79
CA ASP A 384 9.30 -15.34 16.16
C ASP A 384 9.15 -16.75 16.77
N CYS A 385 10.25 -17.46 16.98
CA CYS A 385 10.27 -18.74 17.70
C CYS A 385 10.65 -18.51 19.16
N ASP A 386 10.06 -19.28 20.08
CA ASP A 386 10.35 -19.21 21.51
C ASP A 386 11.53 -20.11 21.94
N GLU A 387 11.99 -21.05 21.10
CA GLU A 387 13.10 -21.93 21.48
C GLU A 387 14.50 -21.39 21.12
N PRO A 388 15.47 -21.44 22.04
CA PRO A 388 16.89 -21.28 21.78
C PRO A 388 17.49 -22.58 21.23
N GLY A 389 16.89 -23.15 20.19
CA GLY A 389 17.56 -24.18 19.40
C GLY A 389 18.44 -23.51 18.34
N PRO A 390 19.64 -24.03 18.02
CA PRO A 390 20.41 -23.50 16.91
C PRO A 390 19.53 -23.55 15.65
N ILE A 391 19.27 -22.39 15.05
CA ILE A 391 18.75 -22.33 13.69
C ILE A 391 19.89 -22.79 12.79
N SER A 392 20.09 -24.10 12.70
CA SER A 392 20.99 -24.71 11.73
C SER A 392 20.23 -24.82 10.41
N LEU A 393 20.70 -24.09 9.39
CA LEU A 393 20.30 -24.35 8.01
C LEU A 393 20.70 -25.78 7.62
N PRO A 394 19.91 -26.47 6.77
CA PRO A 394 18.73 -25.98 6.07
C PRO A 394 17.42 -26.39 6.78
N LEU A 395 16.64 -25.41 7.26
CA LEU A 395 15.29 -25.67 7.76
C LEU A 395 14.33 -25.90 6.58
N PRO A 396 13.52 -26.97 6.57
CA PRO A 396 12.59 -27.25 5.48
C PRO A 396 11.27 -26.53 5.72
N PHE A 397 11.18 -25.28 5.31
CA PHE A 397 9.89 -24.60 5.16
C PHE A 397 9.21 -25.05 3.87
N LYS A 398 7.89 -25.28 3.91
CA LYS A 398 7.07 -25.56 2.73
C LYS A 398 5.83 -24.67 2.78
N LEU A 399 5.52 -24.03 1.65
CA LEU A 399 4.29 -23.29 1.45
C LEU A 399 3.27 -24.22 0.78
N LEU A 400 2.02 -24.16 1.23
CA LEU A 400 0.88 -24.76 0.56
C LEU A 400 0.00 -23.66 -0.05
#